data_AF-A0A0J1F1Q5-F1
#
_entry.id   AF-A0A0J1F1Q5-F1
#
_cell.length_a   1.000
_cell.length_b   1.000
_cell.length_c   1.000
_cell.angle_alpha   90.00
_cell.angle_beta   90.00
_cell.angle_gamma   90.00
#
_symmetry.space_group_name_H-M   'P 1'
#
loop_
_entity.id
_entity.type
_entity.pdbx_description
1 polymer ?
#
loop_
_entity_poly.entity_id
_entity_poly.type
_entity_poly.pdbx_seq_one_letter_code
_entity_poly.pdbx_strand_id
1 'polypeptide(L)'
;MDARTARRGAAAALSGLLLTGCAGPGPTPDPPGSPVPSAAAPTAMASPSAPSATAASGPWGAYPGRGEACAAVAEDLVALALLPASLSGGPTTEQVHAVEDQVAGMLAAAPPELAADHARVQLLVDSYGEELAEDPDARFDGEALDEALAPVRDWLDGTCRDTR
;
A
#
# COMPACT_ATOMS: atom_id res chain seq x y z
N MET A 1 27.66 8.34 63.32
CA MET A 1 26.63 7.87 64.27
C MET A 1 25.30 7.91 63.54
N ASP A 2 24.61 6.78 63.63
CA ASP A 2 23.40 6.27 63.00
C ASP A 2 22.25 7.31 62.84
N ALA A 3 21.22 7.15 61.99
CA ALA A 3 20.50 5.92 61.73
C ALA A 3 19.38 6.07 60.66
N ARG A 4 19.00 4.92 60.08
CA ARG A 4 17.64 4.47 59.65
C ARG A 4 17.14 4.87 58.26
N THR A 5 16.44 4.02 57.48
CA THR A 5 16.09 2.60 57.54
C THR A 5 15.52 2.21 56.17
N ALA A 6 15.79 0.98 55.75
CA ALA A 6 15.32 0.31 54.55
C ALA A 6 13.80 0.04 54.46
N ARG A 7 13.27 -0.05 53.23
CA ARG A 7 12.27 -1.04 52.75
C ARG A 7 12.60 -1.30 51.27
N ARG A 8 13.12 -2.45 50.82
CA ARG A 8 12.61 -3.85 50.74
C ARG A 8 11.34 -4.04 49.89
N GLY A 9 11.53 -4.80 48.80
CA GLY A 9 10.54 -5.67 48.13
C GLY A 9 9.99 -5.10 46.82
N ALA A 10 9.82 -5.83 45.72
CA ALA A 10 10.05 -7.25 45.44
C ALA A 10 10.02 -7.45 43.90
N ALA A 11 10.65 -8.53 43.44
CA ALA A 11 10.64 -9.03 42.08
C ALA A 11 9.26 -9.54 41.63
N ALA A 12 8.97 -9.41 40.32
CA ALA A 12 8.08 -10.24 39.48
C ALA A 12 7.76 -9.44 38.20
N ALA A 13 7.65 -9.96 37.00
CA ALA A 13 7.86 -11.28 36.43
C ALA A 13 7.92 -11.08 34.90
N LEU A 14 8.76 -11.85 34.21
CA LEU A 14 8.66 -12.02 32.77
C LEU A 14 7.36 -12.77 32.44
N SER A 15 6.58 -12.24 31.51
CA SER A 15 5.46 -12.93 30.85
C SER A 15 5.53 -12.44 29.40
N GLY A 16 5.96 -13.24 28.42
CA GLY A 16 5.36 -14.51 28.07
C GLY A 16 4.13 -14.25 27.20
N LEU A 17 4.32 -13.68 26.00
CA LEU A 17 3.22 -13.50 25.05
C LEU A 17 2.91 -14.86 24.42
N LEU A 18 1.86 -15.49 24.95
CA LEU A 18 1.31 -16.75 24.50
C LEU A 18 0.63 -16.57 23.14
N LEU A 19 0.98 -17.43 22.18
CA LEU A 19 0.17 -17.71 21.01
C LEU A 19 -1.13 -18.40 21.45
N THR A 20 -2.25 -17.66 21.41
CA THR A 20 -3.61 -18.20 21.48
C THR A 20 -4.28 -17.79 20.16
N GLY A 21 -4.59 -18.70 19.24
CA GLY A 21 -5.45 -19.86 19.46
C GLY A 21 -6.85 -19.49 19.00
N CYS A 22 -7.10 -19.59 17.67
CA CYS A 22 -8.40 -19.39 17.08
C CYS A 22 -9.25 -20.64 17.35
N ALA A 23 -10.25 -20.52 18.23
CA ALA A 23 -11.23 -21.58 18.47
C ALA A 23 -12.64 -20.97 18.38
N GLY A 24 -13.29 -21.19 17.23
CA GLY A 24 -14.73 -21.05 17.03
C GLY A 24 -15.39 -22.44 16.96
N PRO A 25 -16.68 -22.56 17.30
CA PRO A 25 -17.26 -23.74 17.95
C PRO A 25 -17.58 -24.93 17.03
N GLY A 26 -17.15 -26.12 17.49
CA GLY A 26 -17.99 -27.33 17.65
C GLY A 26 -18.59 -28.02 16.41
N PRO A 27 -18.09 -29.21 16.02
CA PRO A 27 -18.71 -30.07 15.01
C PRO A 27 -19.93 -30.86 15.54
N THR A 28 -21.02 -30.86 14.78
CA THR A 28 -22.15 -31.80 14.90
C THR A 28 -21.78 -33.17 14.30
N PRO A 29 -22.13 -34.31 14.94
CA PRO A 29 -21.89 -35.63 14.38
C PRO A 29 -22.99 -36.03 13.38
N ASP A 30 -22.61 -36.50 12.18
CA ASP A 30 -23.47 -37.20 11.22
C ASP A 30 -22.78 -38.52 10.77
N PRO A 31 -23.53 -39.58 10.41
CA PRO A 31 -23.15 -41.00 10.51
C PRO A 31 -22.26 -41.54 9.36
N PRO A 32 -21.74 -42.79 9.47
CA PRO A 32 -20.74 -43.32 8.54
C PRO A 32 -21.35 -43.77 7.20
N GLY A 33 -20.80 -43.22 6.12
CA GLY A 33 -21.02 -43.70 4.76
C GLY A 33 -19.84 -43.32 3.87
N SER A 34 -18.94 -44.25 3.61
CA SER A 34 -18.02 -44.17 2.46
C SER A 34 -18.87 -44.23 1.18
N PRO A 35 -18.53 -43.44 0.13
CA PRO A 35 -17.48 -43.87 -0.80
C PRO A 35 -16.57 -42.74 -1.30
N VAL A 36 -15.31 -43.09 -1.60
CA VAL A 36 -14.43 -42.32 -2.51
C VAL A 36 -15.02 -42.32 -3.92
N PRO A 37 -14.91 -41.23 -4.70
CA PRO A 37 -13.83 -41.22 -5.70
C PRO A 37 -13.27 -39.83 -6.09
N SER A 38 -12.13 -39.92 -6.79
CA SER A 38 -11.62 -39.02 -7.83
C SER A 38 -11.08 -37.62 -7.49
N ALA A 39 -9.84 -37.46 -7.94
CA ALA A 39 -9.14 -36.21 -8.13
C ALA A 39 -9.98 -35.15 -8.86
N ALA A 40 -9.96 -33.94 -8.31
CA ALA A 40 -10.25 -32.71 -9.04
C ALA A 40 -9.17 -31.68 -8.67
N ALA A 41 -8.73 -30.95 -9.69
CA ALA A 41 -7.66 -29.98 -9.74
C ALA A 41 -7.64 -28.97 -8.58
N PRO A 42 -6.48 -28.32 -8.29
CA PRO A 42 -6.47 -27.16 -7.41
C PRO A 42 -7.43 -26.13 -7.98
N THR A 43 -8.48 -25.84 -7.21
CA THR A 43 -9.33 -24.68 -7.40
C THR A 43 -8.41 -23.47 -7.49
N ALA A 44 -8.44 -22.83 -8.66
CA ALA A 44 -7.81 -21.55 -8.91
C ALA A 44 -8.09 -20.64 -7.72
N MET A 45 -7.02 -20.24 -7.02
CA MET A 45 -7.08 -19.03 -6.21
C MET A 45 -7.62 -17.95 -7.13
N ALA A 46 -8.79 -17.42 -6.77
CA ALA A 46 -9.34 -16.25 -7.43
C ALA A 46 -8.28 -15.15 -7.30
N SER A 47 -7.58 -14.89 -8.40
CA SER A 47 -6.89 -13.63 -8.59
C SER A 47 -7.87 -12.51 -8.19
N PRO A 48 -7.43 -11.45 -7.50
CA PRO A 48 -8.19 -10.22 -7.54
C PRO A 48 -8.33 -9.91 -9.04
N SER A 49 -9.57 -10.02 -9.53
CA SER A 49 -9.85 -9.63 -10.90
C SER A 49 -9.46 -8.17 -10.95
N ALA A 50 -8.44 -7.86 -11.76
CA ALA A 50 -8.19 -6.50 -12.21
C ALA A 50 -9.57 -5.94 -12.59
N PRO A 51 -10.01 -4.79 -12.01
CA PRO A 51 -11.29 -4.24 -12.40
C PRO A 51 -11.24 -4.09 -13.91
N SER A 52 -12.16 -4.77 -14.60
CA SER A 52 -12.36 -4.57 -16.03
C SER A 52 -12.43 -3.08 -16.25
N ALA A 53 -11.46 -2.53 -16.96
CA ALA A 53 -11.37 -1.12 -17.32
C ALA A 53 -12.55 -0.79 -18.26
N THR A 54 -13.76 -0.73 -17.70
CA THR A 54 -14.80 0.11 -18.23
C THR A 54 -14.24 1.50 -18.06
N ALA A 55 -13.80 2.11 -19.15
CA ALA A 55 -13.29 3.47 -19.19
C ALA A 55 -14.21 4.34 -18.36
N ALA A 56 -13.74 4.66 -17.16
CA ALA A 56 -14.61 5.21 -16.17
C ALA A 56 -14.82 6.67 -16.52
N SER A 57 -15.99 6.93 -17.06
CA SER A 57 -16.37 8.20 -17.67
C SER A 57 -16.92 9.19 -16.63
N GLY A 58 -16.69 8.91 -15.35
CA GLY A 58 -17.18 9.68 -14.22
C GLY A 58 -16.12 10.64 -13.67
N PRO A 59 -16.52 11.59 -12.82
CA PRO A 59 -15.60 12.56 -12.21
C PRO A 59 -14.57 11.90 -11.27
N TRP A 60 -14.75 10.61 -10.95
CA TRP A 60 -13.92 9.86 -10.01
C TRP A 60 -12.92 8.93 -10.71
N GLY A 61 -12.67 9.07 -12.01
CA GLY A 61 -11.80 8.14 -12.72
C GLY A 61 -12.32 6.71 -12.58
N ALA A 62 -11.44 5.72 -12.43
CA ALA A 62 -11.78 4.29 -12.35
C ALA A 62 -12.60 3.87 -11.13
N TYR A 63 -12.79 4.77 -10.15
CA TYR A 63 -13.42 4.44 -8.89
C TYR A 63 -14.96 4.54 -8.96
N PRO A 64 -15.69 3.68 -8.23
CA PRO A 64 -17.16 3.65 -8.26
C PRO A 64 -17.82 4.88 -7.65
N GLY A 65 -17.08 5.68 -6.86
CA GLY A 65 -17.60 6.86 -6.18
C GLY A 65 -16.52 7.69 -5.50
N ARG A 66 -16.95 8.80 -4.90
CA ARG A 66 -16.10 9.75 -4.18
C ARG A 66 -15.32 9.10 -3.05
N GLY A 67 -15.98 8.27 -2.23
CA GLY A 67 -15.35 7.66 -1.05
C GLY A 67 -14.20 6.74 -1.44
N GLU A 68 -14.41 5.90 -2.45
CA GLU A 68 -13.41 4.97 -2.97
C GLU A 68 -12.28 5.72 -3.67
N ALA A 69 -12.57 6.78 -4.44
CA ALA A 69 -11.55 7.62 -5.05
C ALA A 69 -10.68 8.32 -3.99
N CYS A 70 -11.30 8.91 -2.98
CA CYS A 70 -10.60 9.56 -1.88
C CYS A 70 -9.68 8.61 -1.12
N ALA A 71 -10.16 7.39 -0.83
CA ALA A 71 -9.35 6.38 -0.15
C ALA A 71 -8.17 5.95 -1.04
N ALA A 72 -8.41 5.61 -2.31
CA ALA A 72 -7.38 5.16 -3.21
C ALA A 72 -6.30 6.23 -3.46
N VAL A 73 -6.70 7.47 -3.75
CA VAL A 73 -5.75 8.57 -3.97
C VAL A 73 -4.94 8.89 -2.70
N ALA A 74 -5.52 8.73 -1.51
CA ALA A 74 -4.78 8.89 -0.26
C ALA A 74 -3.73 7.79 -0.05
N GLU A 75 -4.06 6.53 -0.39
CA GLU A 75 -3.10 5.42 -0.37
C GLU A 75 -1.99 5.64 -1.41
N ASP A 76 -2.35 6.07 -2.63
CA ASP A 76 -1.40 6.40 -3.70
C ASP A 76 -0.45 7.52 -3.27
N LEU A 77 -0.97 8.58 -2.63
CA LEU A 77 -0.14 9.66 -2.07
C LEU A 77 0.90 9.12 -1.08
N VAL A 78 0.51 8.22 -0.19
CA VAL A 78 1.43 7.62 0.79
C VAL A 78 2.46 6.75 0.09
N ALA A 79 2.03 5.92 -0.86
CA ALA A 79 2.94 5.07 -1.64
C ALA A 79 3.98 5.91 -2.40
N LEU A 80 3.54 6.99 -3.03
CA LEU A 80 4.40 7.94 -3.75
C LEU A 80 5.35 8.65 -2.79
N ALA A 81 4.87 9.14 -1.64
CA ALA A 81 5.71 9.82 -0.65
C ALA A 81 6.83 8.92 -0.07
N LEU A 82 6.72 7.60 -0.19
CA LEU A 82 7.74 6.64 0.24
C LEU A 82 8.80 6.34 -0.83
N LEU A 83 8.62 6.80 -2.08
CA LEU A 83 9.57 6.56 -3.16
C LEU A 83 10.99 7.04 -2.88
N PRO A 84 11.24 8.24 -2.33
CA PRO A 84 12.60 8.68 -2.05
C PRO A 84 13.32 7.73 -1.08
N ALA A 85 12.59 7.17 -0.12
CA ALA A 85 13.15 6.20 0.81
C ALA A 85 13.42 4.86 0.12
N SER A 86 12.51 4.35 -0.71
CA SER A 86 12.70 3.08 -1.43
C SER A 86 13.84 3.14 -2.45
N LEU A 87 14.06 4.31 -3.07
CA LEU A 87 15.08 4.54 -4.09
C LEU A 87 16.42 5.07 -3.51
N SER A 88 16.52 5.31 -2.20
CA SER A 88 17.76 5.82 -1.59
C SER A 88 18.88 4.77 -1.45
N GLY A 89 18.56 3.48 -1.60
CA GLY A 89 19.44 2.35 -1.31
C GLY A 89 20.33 1.86 -2.46
N GLY A 90 20.46 2.61 -3.56
CA GLY A 90 21.09 2.11 -4.79
C GLY A 90 20.17 1.11 -5.50
N PRO A 91 19.01 1.56 -6.01
CA PRO A 91 18.02 0.70 -6.65
C PRO A 91 18.57 0.12 -7.95
N THR A 92 18.01 -1.01 -8.37
CA THR A 92 18.27 -1.54 -9.72
C THR A 92 17.30 -0.89 -10.72
N THR A 93 17.66 -0.85 -12.00
CA THR A 93 16.76 -0.38 -13.06
C THR A 93 15.44 -1.15 -13.09
N GLU A 94 15.45 -2.45 -12.77
CA GLU A 94 14.22 -3.25 -12.62
C GLU A 94 13.31 -2.74 -11.49
N GLN A 95 13.88 -2.28 -10.37
CA GLN A 95 13.10 -1.69 -9.29
C GLN A 95 12.49 -0.35 -9.71
N VAL A 96 13.22 0.46 -10.49
CA VAL A 96 12.69 1.73 -11.01
C VAL A 96 11.56 1.46 -12.01
N HIS A 97 11.71 0.52 -12.94
CA HIS A 97 10.62 0.11 -13.84
C HIS A 97 9.38 -0.39 -13.11
N ALA A 98 9.54 -1.15 -12.01
CA ALA A 98 8.40 -1.57 -11.21
C ALA A 98 7.66 -0.37 -10.58
N VAL A 99 8.39 0.69 -10.19
CA VAL A 99 7.78 1.93 -9.72
C VAL A 99 7.07 2.65 -10.87
N GLU A 100 7.67 2.73 -12.05
CA GLU A 100 7.04 3.34 -13.25
C GLU A 100 5.71 2.66 -13.59
N ASP A 101 5.67 1.33 -13.60
CA ASP A 101 4.45 0.55 -13.84
C ASP A 101 3.39 0.83 -12.78
N GLN A 102 3.80 0.96 -11.51
CA GLN A 102 2.89 1.31 -10.41
C GLN A 102 2.29 2.71 -10.64
N VAL A 103 3.13 3.71 -10.99
CA VAL A 103 2.68 5.08 -11.25
C VAL A 103 1.77 5.16 -12.47
N ALA A 104 2.07 4.41 -13.54
CA ALA A 104 1.21 4.32 -14.71
C ALA A 104 -0.18 3.74 -14.36
N GLY A 105 -0.22 2.74 -13.46
CA GLY A 105 -1.46 2.19 -12.93
C GLY A 105 -2.28 3.22 -12.14
N MET A 106 -1.62 3.99 -11.26
CA MET A 106 -2.25 5.08 -10.51
C MET A 106 -2.83 6.15 -11.45
N LEU A 107 -2.06 6.56 -12.46
CA LEU A 107 -2.50 7.53 -13.48
C LEU A 107 -3.71 7.04 -14.28
N ALA A 108 -3.73 5.77 -14.66
CA ALA A 108 -4.84 5.19 -15.42
C ALA A 108 -6.15 5.13 -14.60
N ALA A 109 -6.03 5.00 -13.28
CA ALA A 109 -7.17 4.95 -12.36
C ALA A 109 -7.62 6.34 -11.86
N ALA A 110 -6.71 7.32 -11.87
CA ALA A 110 -6.89 8.61 -11.24
C ALA A 110 -8.14 9.38 -11.73
N PRO A 111 -8.75 10.20 -10.85
CA PRO A 111 -9.71 11.22 -11.26
C PRO A 111 -9.09 12.14 -12.32
N PRO A 112 -9.88 12.62 -13.31
CA PRO A 112 -9.38 13.43 -14.41
C PRO A 112 -8.72 14.75 -13.96
N GLU A 113 -9.11 15.30 -12.80
CA GLU A 113 -8.48 16.49 -12.23
C GLU A 113 -7.03 16.24 -11.78
N LEU A 114 -6.70 15.00 -11.42
CA LEU A 114 -5.37 14.61 -10.93
C LEU A 114 -4.46 13.99 -12.00
N ALA A 115 -4.97 13.81 -13.23
CA ALA A 115 -4.22 13.14 -14.29
C ALA A 115 -2.91 13.87 -14.63
N ALA A 116 -2.93 15.21 -14.63
CA ALA A 116 -1.75 16.02 -14.90
C ALA A 116 -0.69 15.91 -13.79
N ASP A 117 -1.13 15.81 -12.52
CA ASP A 117 -0.24 15.71 -11.37
C ASP A 117 0.43 14.33 -11.32
N HIS A 118 -0.34 13.25 -11.56
CA HIS A 118 0.22 11.91 -11.70
C HIS A 118 1.17 11.80 -12.90
N ALA A 119 0.88 12.49 -14.01
CA ALA A 119 1.78 12.51 -15.17
C ALA A 119 3.12 13.16 -14.84
N ARG A 120 3.11 14.20 -13.99
CA ARG A 120 4.35 14.84 -13.50
C ARG A 120 5.16 13.87 -12.64
N VAL A 121 4.50 13.12 -11.75
CA VAL A 121 5.17 12.08 -10.96
C VAL A 121 5.76 11.00 -11.86
N GLN A 122 5.02 10.55 -12.87
CA GLN A 122 5.52 9.55 -13.83
C GLN A 122 6.78 10.04 -14.55
N LEU A 123 6.79 11.29 -15.02
CA LEU A 123 7.97 11.89 -15.65
C LEU A 123 9.18 11.95 -14.73
N LEU A 124 8.99 12.23 -13.44
CA LEU A 124 10.08 12.23 -12.46
C LEU A 124 10.70 10.84 -12.30
N VAL A 125 9.87 9.80 -12.20
CA VAL A 125 10.37 8.42 -12.05
C VAL A 125 11.06 7.95 -13.34
N ASP A 126 10.47 8.22 -14.50
CA ASP A 126 11.04 7.88 -15.83
C ASP A 126 12.41 8.54 -16.02
N SER A 127 12.51 9.85 -15.77
CA SER A 127 13.77 10.59 -15.88
C SER A 127 14.85 10.08 -14.91
N TYR A 128 14.45 9.64 -13.72
CA TYR A 128 15.37 9.01 -12.78
C TYR A 128 15.85 7.64 -13.27
N GLY A 129 14.98 6.86 -13.90
CA GLY A 129 15.36 5.58 -14.52
C GLY A 129 16.38 5.75 -15.63
N GLU A 130 16.21 6.78 -16.47
CA GLU A 130 17.17 7.17 -17.49
C GLU A 130 18.51 7.60 -16.90
N GLU A 131 18.51 8.52 -15.92
CA GLU A 131 19.74 8.95 -15.25
C GLU A 131 20.47 7.79 -14.56
N LEU A 132 19.75 6.89 -13.89
CA LEU A 132 20.33 5.75 -13.20
C LEU A 132 21.00 4.76 -14.18
N ALA A 133 20.48 4.64 -15.39
CA ALA A 133 21.08 3.81 -16.44
C ALA A 133 22.41 4.38 -16.96
N GLU A 134 22.57 5.71 -16.90
CA GLU A 134 23.79 6.42 -17.30
C GLU A 134 24.80 6.57 -16.14
N ASP A 135 24.30 6.84 -14.94
CA ASP A 135 25.06 7.05 -13.71
C ASP A 135 24.48 6.21 -12.55
N PRO A 136 25.15 5.12 -12.11
CA PRO A 136 24.67 4.30 -11.01
C PRO A 136 24.66 5.02 -9.65
N ASP A 137 25.31 6.18 -9.54
CA ASP A 137 25.32 7.00 -8.32
C ASP A 137 24.18 8.04 -8.29
N ALA A 138 23.37 8.13 -9.36
CA ALA A 138 22.24 9.06 -9.50
C ALA A 138 21.27 8.95 -8.31
N ARG A 139 20.72 10.11 -7.90
CA ARG A 139 19.83 10.23 -6.74
C ARG A 139 18.46 10.70 -7.15
N PHE A 140 17.44 10.01 -6.66
CA PHE A 140 16.05 10.41 -6.87
C PHE A 140 15.78 11.76 -6.21
N ASP A 141 15.16 12.67 -6.96
CA ASP A 141 14.80 14.00 -6.48
C ASP A 141 13.52 13.96 -5.65
N GLY A 142 13.68 13.79 -4.33
CA GLY A 142 12.57 13.80 -3.39
C GLY A 142 11.89 15.16 -3.21
N GLU A 143 12.59 16.27 -3.48
CA GLU A 143 12.02 17.61 -3.36
C GLU A 143 11.08 17.89 -4.54
N ALA A 144 11.52 17.55 -5.76
CA ALA A 144 10.67 17.61 -6.94
C ALA A 144 9.42 16.73 -6.83
N LEU A 145 9.56 15.54 -6.21
CA LEU A 145 8.42 14.69 -5.94
C LEU A 145 7.43 15.33 -4.94
N ASP A 146 7.91 15.91 -3.83
CA ASP A 146 7.01 16.55 -2.85
C ASP A 146 6.21 17.70 -3.48
N GLU A 147 6.86 18.51 -4.32
CA GLU A 147 6.21 19.57 -5.09
C GLU A 147 5.19 19.01 -6.09
N ALA A 148 5.50 17.90 -6.77
CA ALA A 148 4.56 17.22 -7.67
C ALA A 148 3.35 16.63 -6.94
N LEU A 149 3.50 16.25 -5.67
CA LEU A 149 2.41 15.71 -4.84
C LEU A 149 1.58 16.79 -4.14
N ALA A 150 2.04 18.04 -4.07
CA ALA A 150 1.31 19.12 -3.39
C ALA A 150 -0.12 19.33 -3.95
N PRO A 151 -0.36 19.33 -5.27
CA PRO A 151 -1.71 19.44 -5.83
C PRO A 151 -2.61 18.25 -5.46
N VAL A 152 -2.05 17.04 -5.38
CA VAL A 152 -2.79 15.83 -4.96
C VAL A 152 -3.26 15.98 -3.51
N ARG A 153 -2.41 16.54 -2.62
CA ARG A 153 -2.76 16.82 -1.22
C ARG A 153 -3.86 17.88 -1.12
N ASP A 154 -3.77 18.94 -1.90
CA ASP A 154 -4.79 19.99 -1.94
C ASP A 154 -6.13 19.45 -2.44
N TRP A 155 -6.11 18.62 -3.48
CA TRP A 155 -7.30 17.95 -3.99
C TRP A 155 -7.95 17.05 -2.94
N LEU A 156 -7.16 16.25 -2.21
CA LEU A 156 -7.68 15.43 -1.10
C LEU A 156 -8.31 16.31 -0.01
N ASP A 157 -7.68 17.44 0.32
CA ASP A 157 -8.18 18.35 1.35
C ASP A 157 -9.51 19.02 0.95
N GLY A 158 -9.59 19.52 -0.29
CA GLY A 158 -10.78 20.18 -0.83
C GLY A 158 -11.91 19.22 -1.19
N THR A 159 -11.57 18.02 -1.69
CA THR A 159 -12.54 17.06 -2.22
C THR A 159 -12.95 16.01 -1.21
N CYS A 160 -12.13 15.64 -0.22
CA CYS A 160 -12.37 14.46 0.61
C CYS A 160 -12.64 14.72 2.09
N ARG A 161 -12.59 15.99 2.55
CA ARG A 161 -12.75 16.37 3.98
C ARG A 161 -14.08 15.99 4.64
N ASP A 162 -15.14 15.74 3.88
CA ASP A 162 -16.49 15.40 4.41
C ASP A 162 -16.79 13.89 4.46
N THR A 163 -15.78 13.02 4.39
CA THR A 163 -15.98 11.56 4.36
C THR A 163 -16.12 10.89 5.73
N ARG A 164 -16.43 11.66 6.79
CA ARG A 164 -16.62 11.16 8.17
C ARG A 164 -18.06 10.81 8.50
#